data_AF-A0A9W8IB18-F1
#
_entry.id   AF-A0A9W8IB18-F1
#
_cell.length_a   1.000
_cell.length_b   1.000
_cell.length_c   1.000
_cell.angle_alpha   90.00
_cell.angle_beta   90.00
_cell.angle_gamma   90.00
#
_symmetry.space_group_name_H-M   'P 1'
#
loop_
_entity.id
_entity.type
_entity.pdbx_description
1 polymer ?
#
loop_
_entity_poly.entity_id
_entity_poly.type
_entity_poly.pdbx_seq_one_letter_code
_entity_poly.pdbx_strand_id
1 'polypeptide(L)'
;MEAGIRLNEGNFLLKLYAIRIYLYLSCYERARAIYETLNIKNIQLDTLGHLIIGHGMSLGCLTADLDLCYKSISFYDMFRSRMLNDIQSVYQEETYSNIQDFIEFQSNLVRSVQHDCTHRYALRGEGFEFGNSKETLAKWKEADVSSIEHTDESLSALHDNRDTLVMGLLTPHEMKQWNLELLTRSMPMPGRGWIQAFSLIPQIMHHLVCADTDALQAKAAKLAALINADSLEFSEADLLFARGIVDVAALYIKAIDKNSNIADQLDKLLDSIRANLPSDDVDSQPNALFLLSSNAIRNLSAVTELFTYMVSLRHALAAQRLPAANIVGPALSEIRKRALKLINHLRSWIDKNGRLTIEEQWLKNDDVCAGISQFIVESQKDTFAMVSKACTTSWLRSVRNILMHWEQCTF
;
A
#
# COMPACT_ATOMS: atom_id res chain seq x y z
N MET A 1 10.59 2.67 -23.11
CA MET A 1 10.69 1.38 -22.39
C MET A 1 9.92 0.26 -23.08
N GLU A 2 8.60 0.34 -23.20
CA GLU A 2 7.75 -0.72 -23.80
C GLU A 2 8.19 -1.19 -25.19
N ALA A 3 8.51 -0.26 -26.10
CA ALA A 3 9.06 -0.63 -27.40
C ALA A 3 10.36 -1.44 -27.27
N GLY A 4 11.26 -1.05 -26.35
CA GLY A 4 12.50 -1.77 -26.07
C GLY A 4 12.28 -3.14 -25.43
N ILE A 5 11.29 -3.29 -24.56
CA ILE A 5 10.93 -4.59 -23.96
C ILE A 5 10.42 -5.55 -25.05
N ARG A 6 9.62 -5.08 -26.02
CA ARG A 6 9.17 -5.95 -27.12
C ARG A 6 10.28 -6.32 -28.10
N LEU A 7 11.25 -5.44 -28.29
CA LEU A 7 12.43 -5.74 -29.12
C LEU A 7 13.37 -6.71 -28.41
N ASN A 8 13.45 -6.65 -27.07
CA ASN A 8 14.28 -7.51 -26.26
C ASN A 8 13.56 -7.89 -24.96
N GLU A 9 12.77 -8.96 -25.03
CA GLU A 9 11.97 -9.46 -23.91
C GLU A 9 12.83 -9.96 -22.73
N GLY A 10 14.09 -10.28 -22.98
CA GLY A 10 15.05 -10.71 -21.95
C GLY A 10 15.67 -9.56 -21.17
N ASN A 11 15.45 -8.30 -21.56
CA ASN A 11 16.08 -7.16 -20.91
C ASN A 11 15.43 -6.85 -19.55
N PHE A 12 16.07 -7.38 -18.51
CA PHE A 12 15.63 -7.23 -17.12
C PHE A 12 15.60 -5.76 -16.65
N LEU A 13 16.63 -4.96 -16.97
CA LEU A 13 16.71 -3.56 -16.55
C LEU A 13 15.55 -2.72 -17.14
N LEU A 14 15.25 -2.87 -18.42
CA LEU A 14 14.14 -2.15 -19.05
C LEU A 14 12.81 -2.45 -18.37
N LYS A 15 12.60 -3.71 -17.96
CA LYS A 15 11.41 -4.12 -17.21
C LYS A 15 11.38 -3.49 -15.81
N LEU A 16 12.50 -3.46 -15.08
CA LEU A 16 12.58 -2.78 -13.78
C LEU A 16 12.23 -1.30 -13.87
N TYR A 17 12.81 -0.57 -14.82
CA TYR A 17 12.48 0.84 -15.04
C TYR A 17 11.02 1.04 -15.45
N ALA A 18 10.47 0.16 -16.30
CA ALA A 18 9.07 0.22 -16.69
C ALA A 18 8.14 0.03 -15.50
N ILE A 19 8.43 -0.90 -14.59
CA ILE A 19 7.67 -1.10 -13.34
C ILE A 19 7.65 0.20 -12.54
N ARG A 20 8.81 0.83 -12.30
CA ARG A 20 8.89 2.10 -11.56
C ARG A 20 8.06 3.21 -12.19
N ILE A 21 8.16 3.40 -13.51
CA ILE A 21 7.39 4.40 -14.25
C ILE A 21 5.89 4.13 -14.13
N TYR A 22 5.45 2.89 -14.32
CA TYR A 22 4.03 2.56 -14.21
C TYR A 22 3.50 2.77 -12.79
N LEU A 23 4.28 2.45 -11.76
CA LEU A 23 3.89 2.71 -10.38
C LEU A 23 3.83 4.20 -10.04
N TYR A 24 4.73 5.01 -10.62
CA TYR A 24 4.63 6.47 -10.55
C TYR A 24 3.34 6.96 -11.21
N LEU A 25 2.97 6.38 -12.36
CA LEU A 25 1.74 6.69 -13.06
C LEU A 25 0.46 6.09 -12.44
N SER A 26 0.53 5.48 -11.25
CA SER A 26 -0.60 4.76 -10.63
C SER A 26 -1.17 3.60 -11.46
N CYS A 27 -0.36 3.03 -12.35
CA CYS A 27 -0.73 1.97 -13.29
C CYS A 27 -0.32 0.58 -12.80
N TYR A 28 -0.81 0.18 -11.63
CA TYR A 28 -0.40 -1.04 -10.94
C TYR A 28 -0.54 -2.32 -11.77
N GLU A 29 -1.65 -2.50 -12.49
CA GLU A 29 -1.91 -3.75 -13.24
C GLU A 29 -0.85 -3.99 -14.32
N ARG A 30 -0.41 -2.92 -14.99
CA ARG A 30 0.64 -3.03 -16.01
C ARG A 30 2.00 -3.26 -15.38
N ALA A 31 2.30 -2.59 -14.26
CA ALA A 31 3.51 -2.83 -13.49
C ALA A 31 3.59 -4.30 -13.04
N ARG A 32 2.50 -4.83 -12.47
CA ARG A 32 2.38 -6.23 -12.05
C ARG A 32 2.57 -7.19 -13.23
N ALA A 33 1.93 -6.94 -14.37
CA ALA A 33 2.09 -7.79 -15.56
C ALA A 33 3.56 -7.85 -16.01
N ILE A 34 4.29 -6.73 -15.99
CA ILE A 34 5.73 -6.70 -16.33
C ILE A 34 6.53 -7.45 -15.27
N TYR A 35 6.24 -7.25 -13.99
CA TYR A 35 6.88 -7.96 -12.87
C TYR A 35 6.71 -9.48 -13.00
N GLU A 36 5.52 -9.97 -13.37
CA GLU A 36 5.28 -11.40 -13.60
C GLU A 36 6.16 -11.95 -14.73
N THR A 37 6.49 -11.16 -15.77
CA THR A 37 7.42 -11.59 -16.83
C THR A 37 8.88 -11.65 -16.39
N LEU A 38 9.23 -11.14 -15.20
CA LEU A 38 10.56 -11.31 -14.62
C LEU A 38 10.74 -12.72 -14.02
N ASN A 39 9.65 -13.45 -13.80
CA ASN A 39 9.66 -14.81 -13.26
C ASN A 39 10.42 -14.91 -11.91
N ILE A 40 10.25 -13.89 -11.07
CA ILE A 40 10.86 -13.81 -9.72
C ILE A 40 10.39 -14.99 -8.87
N LYS A 41 11.33 -15.75 -8.32
CA LYS A 41 11.04 -16.96 -7.52
C LYS A 41 11.93 -17.07 -6.29
N ASN A 42 11.42 -17.78 -5.28
CA ASN A 42 12.15 -18.18 -4.08
C ASN A 42 12.82 -16.96 -3.41
N ILE A 43 14.12 -17.03 -3.16
CA ILE A 43 14.91 -15.98 -2.51
C ILE A 43 14.82 -14.63 -3.21
N GLN A 44 14.53 -14.60 -4.52
CA GLN A 44 14.35 -13.33 -5.23
C GLN A 44 13.10 -12.58 -4.78
N LEU A 45 12.11 -13.24 -4.17
CA LEU A 45 10.96 -12.58 -3.56
C LEU A 45 11.39 -11.72 -2.36
N ASP A 46 12.39 -12.18 -1.61
CA ASP A 46 12.95 -11.46 -0.47
C ASP A 46 13.79 -10.25 -0.90
N THR A 47 14.53 -10.38 -2.00
CA THR A 47 15.40 -9.31 -2.49
C THR A 47 14.69 -8.30 -3.39
N LEU A 48 13.74 -8.75 -4.23
CA LEU A 48 13.10 -7.95 -5.29
C LEU A 48 11.57 -7.80 -5.12
N GLY A 49 10.96 -8.41 -4.10
CA GLY A 49 9.52 -8.27 -3.82
C GLY A 49 9.08 -6.82 -3.60
N HIS A 50 9.96 -6.02 -2.99
CA HIS A 50 9.75 -4.59 -2.72
C HIS A 50 9.50 -3.73 -3.97
N LEU A 51 9.75 -4.25 -5.18
CA LEU A 51 9.48 -3.54 -6.42
C LEU A 51 7.98 -3.42 -6.74
N ILE A 52 7.14 -4.30 -6.19
CA ILE A 52 5.72 -4.37 -6.52
C ILE A 52 4.81 -4.55 -5.29
N ILE A 53 5.23 -5.34 -4.31
CA ILE A 53 4.40 -5.69 -3.13
C ILE A 53 4.12 -4.42 -2.32
N GLY A 54 2.86 -4.18 -1.99
CA GLY A 54 2.39 -3.03 -1.21
C GLY A 54 1.97 -1.83 -2.06
N HIS A 55 2.40 -1.77 -3.31
CA HIS A 55 1.97 -0.70 -4.21
C HIS A 55 0.52 -0.86 -4.64
N GLY A 56 0.01 -2.09 -4.75
CA GLY A 56 -1.39 -2.33 -5.11
C GLY A 56 -2.33 -1.96 -3.97
N MET A 57 -1.91 -2.19 -2.71
CA MET A 57 -2.61 -1.69 -1.52
C MET A 57 -2.79 -0.18 -1.55
N SER A 58 -1.72 0.52 -1.94
CA SER A 58 -1.72 1.98 -2.07
C SER A 58 -2.49 2.50 -3.29
N LEU A 59 -2.84 1.66 -4.26
CA LEU A 59 -3.45 2.08 -5.53
C LEU A 59 -4.86 1.50 -5.73
N GLY A 60 -5.49 0.97 -4.69
CA GLY A 60 -6.83 0.37 -4.76
C GLY A 60 -6.88 -0.97 -5.52
N CYS A 61 -5.73 -1.61 -5.78
CA CYS A 61 -5.61 -2.93 -6.40
C CYS A 61 -5.38 -4.03 -5.34
N LEU A 62 -6.23 -4.02 -4.30
CA LEU A 62 -6.05 -4.77 -3.05
C LEU A 62 -5.90 -6.28 -3.26
N THR A 63 -6.89 -6.91 -3.90
CA THR A 63 -6.88 -8.37 -4.16
C THR A 63 -5.67 -8.80 -4.97
N ALA A 64 -5.32 -7.99 -5.98
CA ALA A 64 -4.19 -8.29 -6.84
C ALA A 64 -2.84 -8.25 -6.10
N ASP A 65 -2.71 -7.36 -5.12
CA ASP A 65 -1.51 -7.25 -4.28
C ASP A 65 -1.50 -8.30 -3.17
N LEU A 66 -2.67 -8.64 -2.62
CA LEU A 66 -2.84 -9.70 -1.63
C LEU A 66 -2.41 -11.06 -2.19
N ASP A 67 -2.77 -11.37 -3.44
CA ASP A 67 -2.30 -12.57 -4.14
C ASP A 67 -0.77 -12.66 -4.19
N LEU A 68 -0.09 -11.53 -4.43
CA LEU A 68 1.38 -11.48 -4.45
C LEU A 68 1.94 -11.63 -3.03
N CYS A 69 1.29 -11.05 -2.02
CA CYS A 69 1.68 -11.21 -0.63
C CYS A 69 1.63 -12.69 -0.22
N TYR A 70 0.53 -13.40 -0.51
CA TYR A 70 0.41 -14.82 -0.18
C TYR A 70 1.42 -15.70 -0.92
N LYS A 71 1.70 -15.42 -2.20
CA LYS A 71 2.77 -16.11 -2.93
C LYS A 71 4.13 -15.91 -2.24
N SER A 72 4.42 -14.68 -1.82
CA SER A 72 5.68 -14.37 -1.14
C SER A 72 5.75 -15.01 0.25
N ILE A 73 4.69 -14.94 1.07
CA ILE A 73 4.62 -15.57 2.39
C ILE A 73 4.80 -17.09 2.29
N SER A 74 4.16 -17.73 1.32
CA SER A 74 4.28 -19.18 1.11
C SER A 74 5.72 -19.63 0.87
N PHE A 75 6.55 -18.78 0.26
CA PHE A 75 7.97 -19.07 0.10
C PHE A 75 8.69 -19.13 1.45
N TYR A 76 8.44 -18.19 2.36
CA TYR A 76 9.06 -18.20 3.69
C TYR A 76 8.59 -19.40 4.53
N ASP A 77 7.30 -19.76 4.44
CA ASP A 77 6.76 -20.94 5.13
C ASP A 77 7.39 -22.24 4.60
N MET A 78 7.48 -22.38 3.27
CA MET A 78 8.17 -23.50 2.65
C MET A 78 9.65 -23.55 3.05
N PHE A 79 10.34 -22.41 3.05
CA PHE A 79 11.74 -22.33 3.48
C PHE A 79 11.89 -22.81 4.92
N ARG A 80 11.06 -22.31 5.85
CA ARG A 80 11.08 -22.69 7.26
C ARG A 80 10.87 -24.20 7.47
N SER A 81 9.98 -24.81 6.68
CA SER A 81 9.72 -26.25 6.74
C SER A 81 10.87 -27.10 6.20
N ARG A 82 11.59 -26.62 5.18
CA ARG A 82 12.71 -27.35 4.53
C ARG A 82 14.02 -27.21 5.29
N MET A 83 14.19 -26.10 5.99
CA MET A 83 15.40 -25.70 6.71
C MET A 83 15.98 -26.80 7.63
N LEU A 84 15.13 -27.52 8.37
CA LEU A 84 15.62 -28.60 9.25
C LEU A 84 16.26 -29.76 8.46
N ASN A 85 15.69 -30.08 7.31
CA ASN A 85 16.22 -31.13 6.43
C ASN A 85 17.52 -30.68 5.78
N ASP A 86 17.61 -29.42 5.34
CA ASP A 86 18.81 -28.87 4.72
C ASP A 86 20.00 -28.87 5.72
N ILE A 87 19.78 -28.52 6.99
CA ILE A 87 20.81 -28.62 8.04
C ILE A 87 21.24 -30.07 8.24
N GLN A 88 20.28 -30.99 8.33
CA GLN A 88 20.57 -32.41 8.49
C GLN A 88 21.42 -32.95 7.33
N SER A 89 21.15 -32.52 6.09
CA SER A 89 21.93 -32.89 4.91
C SER A 89 23.37 -32.38 5.00
N VAL A 90 23.61 -31.15 5.45
CA VAL A 90 24.98 -30.63 5.61
C VAL A 90 25.79 -31.46 6.61
N TYR A 91 25.17 -31.92 7.70
CA TYR A 91 25.82 -32.85 8.63
C TYR A 91 26.08 -34.23 8.02
N GLN A 92 25.15 -34.77 7.23
CA GLN A 92 25.29 -36.06 6.56
C GLN A 92 26.35 -36.06 5.46
N GLU A 93 26.49 -34.94 4.75
CA GLU A 93 27.45 -34.75 3.66
C GLU A 93 28.84 -34.30 4.14
N GLU A 94 29.02 -34.15 5.46
CA GLU A 94 30.26 -33.71 6.10
C GLU A 94 30.80 -32.36 5.57
N THR A 95 29.91 -31.51 5.03
CA THR A 95 30.26 -30.18 4.48
C THR A 95 30.23 -29.11 5.57
N TYR A 96 30.90 -29.37 6.69
CA TYR A 96 30.88 -28.55 7.90
C TYR A 96 31.32 -27.09 7.68
N SER A 97 32.16 -26.83 6.66
CA SER A 97 32.59 -25.48 6.29
C SER A 97 31.42 -24.55 5.93
N ASN A 98 30.30 -25.10 5.47
CA ASN A 98 29.15 -24.32 4.97
C ASN A 98 28.07 -24.11 6.06
N ILE A 99 28.21 -24.74 7.23
CA ILE A 99 27.18 -24.66 8.30
C ILE A 99 27.00 -23.23 8.79
N GLN A 100 28.10 -22.50 8.97
CA GLN A 100 28.03 -21.12 9.47
C GLN A 100 27.27 -20.21 8.49
N ASP A 101 27.61 -20.29 7.20
CA ASP A 101 26.93 -19.53 6.14
C ASP A 101 25.44 -19.90 6.06
N PHE A 102 25.10 -21.18 6.25
CA PHE A 102 23.72 -21.65 6.25
C PHE A 102 22.92 -21.09 7.43
N ILE A 103 23.49 -21.10 8.64
CA ILE A 103 22.87 -20.55 9.85
C ILE A 103 22.70 -19.03 9.73
N GLU A 104 23.71 -18.33 9.18
CA GLU A 104 23.63 -16.88 8.96
C GLU A 104 22.54 -16.54 7.93
N PHE A 105 22.54 -17.22 6.78
CA PHE A 105 21.51 -17.05 5.75
C PHE A 105 20.10 -17.31 6.31
N GLN A 106 19.94 -18.38 7.08
CA GLN A 106 18.70 -18.70 7.78
C GLN A 106 18.26 -17.57 8.71
N SER A 107 19.17 -17.09 9.57
CA SER A 107 18.89 -16.01 10.51
C SER A 107 18.45 -14.73 9.78
N ASN A 108 19.14 -14.39 8.68
CA ASN A 108 18.83 -13.21 7.87
C ASN A 108 17.46 -13.34 7.18
N LEU A 109 17.10 -14.52 6.68
CA LEU A 109 15.84 -14.72 5.99
C LEU A 109 14.63 -14.78 6.96
N VAL A 110 14.79 -15.40 8.13
CA VAL A 110 13.75 -15.44 9.17
C VAL A 110 13.47 -14.05 9.74
N ARG A 111 14.49 -13.18 9.79
CA ARG A 111 14.39 -11.81 10.29
C ARG A 111 14.33 -10.78 9.16
N SER A 112 13.83 -11.17 7.99
CA SER A 112 13.81 -10.29 6.82
C SER A 112 12.83 -9.13 6.99
N VAL A 113 13.30 -7.92 6.71
CA VAL A 113 12.45 -6.71 6.60
C VAL A 113 11.41 -6.89 5.50
N GLN A 114 11.75 -7.50 4.36
CA GLN A 114 10.80 -7.72 3.27
C GLN A 114 9.70 -8.70 3.66
N HIS A 115 10.04 -9.74 4.42
CA HIS A 115 9.07 -10.69 4.96
C HIS A 115 8.04 -9.98 5.85
N ASP A 116 8.51 -9.22 6.85
CA ASP A 116 7.63 -8.52 7.78
C ASP A 116 6.77 -7.46 7.07
N CYS A 117 7.35 -6.71 6.12
CA CYS A 117 6.58 -5.76 5.30
C CYS A 117 5.47 -6.47 4.52
N THR A 118 5.80 -7.59 3.88
CA THR A 118 4.84 -8.41 3.11
C THR A 118 3.71 -8.90 4.00
N HIS A 119 4.03 -9.37 5.21
CA HIS A 119 3.04 -9.81 6.19
C HIS A 119 2.12 -8.66 6.63
N ARG A 120 2.66 -7.46 6.86
CA ARG A 120 1.83 -6.28 7.18
C ARG A 120 0.91 -5.91 6.02
N TYR A 121 1.41 -5.94 4.79
CA TYR A 121 0.57 -5.70 3.60
C TYR A 121 -0.53 -6.76 3.46
N ALA A 122 -0.24 -8.04 3.73
CA ALA A 122 -1.25 -9.09 3.70
C ALA A 122 -2.38 -8.82 4.70
N LEU A 123 -2.04 -8.52 5.97
CA LEU A 123 -3.06 -8.18 6.98
C LEU A 123 -3.87 -6.94 6.59
N ARG A 124 -3.22 -5.94 6.00
CA ARG A 124 -3.86 -4.74 5.47
C ARG A 124 -4.91 -5.13 4.41
N GLY A 125 -4.52 -5.95 3.44
CA GLY A 125 -5.39 -6.45 2.37
C GLY A 125 -6.56 -7.30 2.87
N GLU A 126 -6.30 -8.21 3.82
CA GLU A 126 -7.33 -9.04 4.44
C GLU A 126 -8.41 -8.18 5.10
N GLY A 127 -8.02 -7.12 5.82
CA GLY A 127 -8.95 -6.17 6.43
C GLY A 127 -9.95 -5.54 5.46
N PHE A 128 -9.60 -5.44 4.16
CA PHE A 128 -10.49 -4.95 3.11
C PHE A 128 -11.34 -6.03 2.43
N GLU A 129 -10.86 -7.28 2.38
CA GLU A 129 -11.61 -8.37 1.75
C GLU A 129 -12.91 -8.66 2.49
N PHE A 130 -12.98 -8.32 3.77
CA PHE A 130 -14.17 -8.45 4.60
C PHE A 130 -15.17 -7.33 4.30
N GLY A 131 -15.88 -7.45 3.16
CA GLY A 131 -16.94 -6.53 2.76
C GLY A 131 -18.14 -6.46 3.72
N ASN A 132 -18.19 -7.34 4.73
CA ASN A 132 -19.20 -7.36 5.78
C ASN A 132 -18.61 -6.87 7.12
N SER A 133 -19.21 -5.81 7.67
CA SER A 133 -18.76 -5.21 8.93
C SER A 133 -18.86 -6.15 10.13
N LYS A 134 -19.79 -7.11 10.15
CA LYS A 134 -19.89 -8.11 11.23
C LYS A 134 -18.76 -9.13 11.19
N GLU A 135 -18.39 -9.58 10.00
CA GLU A 135 -17.29 -10.52 9.80
C GLU A 135 -15.95 -9.86 10.13
N THR A 136 -15.79 -8.60 9.72
CA THR A 136 -14.62 -7.77 10.05
C THR A 136 -14.42 -7.69 11.58
N LEU A 137 -15.48 -7.41 12.34
CA LEU A 137 -15.40 -7.36 13.81
C LEU A 137 -15.07 -8.72 14.44
N ALA A 138 -15.69 -9.80 13.95
CA ALA A 138 -15.42 -11.14 14.47
C ALA A 138 -13.94 -11.49 14.28
N LYS A 139 -13.38 -11.19 13.11
CA LYS A 139 -11.96 -11.40 12.81
C LYS A 139 -11.05 -10.53 13.66
N TRP A 140 -11.37 -9.25 13.87
CA TRP A 140 -10.59 -8.42 14.79
C TRP A 140 -10.58 -8.97 16.21
N LYS A 141 -11.71 -9.52 16.67
CA LYS A 141 -11.81 -10.13 18.00
C LYS A 141 -11.02 -11.44 18.11
N GLU A 142 -10.99 -12.24 17.05
CA GLU A 142 -10.30 -13.53 16.99
C GLU A 142 -8.82 -13.42 16.59
N ALA A 143 -8.38 -12.25 16.11
CA ALA A 143 -7.02 -12.02 15.66
C ALA A 143 -6.01 -12.23 16.79
N ASP A 144 -5.03 -13.12 16.56
CA ASP A 144 -3.86 -13.25 17.44
C ASP A 144 -2.88 -12.10 17.17
N VAL A 145 -3.08 -11.00 17.90
CA VAL A 145 -2.25 -9.82 17.80
C VAL A 145 -0.90 -9.95 18.51
N SER A 146 -0.69 -11.01 19.30
CA SER A 146 0.58 -11.23 20.00
C SER A 146 1.68 -11.68 19.05
N SER A 147 1.31 -12.44 18.01
CA SER A 147 2.22 -12.95 16.97
C SER A 147 2.87 -11.86 16.10
N ILE A 148 2.30 -10.66 16.11
CA ILE A 148 2.73 -9.51 15.29
C ILE A 148 3.32 -8.37 16.12
N GLU A 149 3.43 -8.57 17.44
CA GLU A 149 4.05 -7.60 18.33
C GLU A 149 5.57 -7.65 18.20
N HIS A 150 6.18 -6.48 18.06
CA HIS A 150 7.62 -6.34 17.99
C HIS A 150 8.16 -5.58 19.21
N THR A 151 9.12 -6.20 19.90
CA THR A 151 9.98 -5.53 20.87
C THR A 151 11.09 -4.75 20.15
N ASP A 152 11.73 -3.81 20.84
CA ASP A 152 12.82 -3.03 20.25
C ASP A 152 14.01 -3.94 19.87
N GLU A 153 14.26 -5.00 20.63
CA GLU A 153 15.26 -6.03 20.30
C GLU A 153 14.88 -6.75 19.00
N SER A 154 13.63 -7.18 18.86
CA SER A 154 13.16 -7.87 17.66
C SER A 154 13.27 -7.00 16.40
N LEU A 155 12.95 -5.70 16.51
CA LEU A 155 13.10 -4.74 15.40
C LEU A 155 14.57 -4.50 15.06
N SER A 156 15.43 -4.39 16.08
CA SER A 156 16.87 -4.19 15.88
C SER A 156 17.53 -5.39 15.19
N ALA A 157 17.00 -6.60 15.41
CA ALA A 157 17.49 -7.83 14.83
C ALA A 157 17.02 -8.06 13.38
N LEU A 158 16.12 -7.21 12.86
CA LEU A 158 15.68 -7.31 11.47
C LEU A 158 16.82 -7.04 10.50
N HIS A 159 16.91 -7.87 9.48
CA HIS A 159 17.91 -7.83 8.42
C HIS A 159 17.26 -7.43 7.09
N ASP A 160 17.88 -6.50 6.38
CA ASP A 160 17.36 -6.01 5.09
C ASP A 160 18.11 -6.63 3.92
N ASN A 161 17.49 -7.64 3.29
CA ASN A 161 18.05 -8.34 2.12
C ASN A 161 17.67 -7.68 0.78
N ARG A 162 16.95 -6.55 0.79
CA ARG A 162 16.41 -5.96 -0.45
C ARG A 162 17.52 -5.45 -1.35
N ASP A 163 17.49 -5.87 -2.62
CA ASP A 163 18.48 -5.48 -3.60
C ASP A 163 18.15 -4.10 -4.18
N THR A 164 18.71 -3.07 -3.56
CA THR A 164 18.63 -1.69 -4.04
C THR A 164 19.61 -1.41 -5.18
N LEU A 165 20.64 -2.24 -5.38
CA LEU A 165 21.70 -2.00 -6.36
C LEU A 165 21.37 -2.55 -7.76
N VAL A 166 20.31 -3.36 -7.86
CA VAL A 166 19.86 -3.99 -9.09
C VAL A 166 19.64 -3.03 -10.27
N MET A 167 19.34 -1.75 -10.00
CA MET A 167 19.14 -0.71 -11.02
C MET A 167 20.39 0.18 -11.24
N GLY A 168 21.54 -0.16 -10.64
CA GLY A 168 22.73 0.71 -10.60
C GLY A 168 23.48 0.89 -11.92
N LEU A 169 23.21 0.07 -12.94
CA LEU A 169 23.96 0.08 -14.22
C LEU A 169 23.82 1.38 -15.03
N LEU A 170 22.81 2.21 -14.75
CA LEU A 170 22.63 3.51 -15.41
C LEU A 170 22.95 4.69 -14.49
N THR A 171 23.36 4.45 -13.24
CA THR A 171 23.79 5.53 -12.34
C THR A 171 25.07 6.13 -12.92
N PRO A 172 25.10 7.42 -13.29
CA PRO A 172 26.31 8.06 -13.78
C PRO A 172 27.44 7.92 -12.75
N HIS A 173 28.66 7.63 -13.20
CA HIS A 173 29.81 7.43 -12.29
C HIS A 173 30.08 8.65 -11.39
N GLU A 174 29.64 9.83 -11.80
CA GLU A 174 29.73 11.10 -11.06
C GLU A 174 28.69 11.21 -9.93
N MET A 175 27.62 10.41 -9.97
CA MET A 175 26.51 10.41 -9.02
C MET A 175 26.58 9.22 -8.06
N LYS A 176 27.76 8.90 -7.51
CA LYS A 176 27.96 7.74 -6.60
C LYS A 176 27.04 7.71 -5.37
N GLN A 177 26.57 8.88 -4.95
CA GLN A 177 25.66 9.04 -3.80
C GLN A 177 24.17 8.92 -4.19
N TRP A 178 23.84 8.86 -5.48
CA TRP A 178 22.45 8.75 -5.97
C TRP A 178 22.26 7.38 -6.60
N ASN A 179 21.46 6.54 -5.98
CA ASN A 179 21.03 5.29 -6.58
C ASN A 179 19.76 5.54 -7.42
N LEU A 180 19.78 5.22 -8.72
CA LEU A 180 18.58 5.34 -9.55
C LEU A 180 17.39 4.57 -8.98
N GLU A 181 17.63 3.46 -8.28
CA GLU A 181 16.57 2.77 -7.56
C GLU A 181 15.90 3.71 -6.55
N LEU A 182 16.68 4.39 -5.69
CA LEU A 182 16.17 5.37 -4.71
C LEU A 182 15.44 6.54 -5.38
N LEU A 183 16.00 7.11 -6.45
CA LEU A 183 15.43 8.29 -7.12
C LEU A 183 14.13 8.02 -7.87
N THR A 184 13.95 6.78 -8.34
CA THR A 184 12.79 6.39 -9.16
C THR A 184 11.70 5.67 -8.37
N ARG A 185 11.86 5.59 -7.04
CA ARG A 185 10.82 5.08 -6.14
C ARG A 185 9.58 5.95 -6.23
N SER A 186 8.42 5.32 -6.42
CA SER A 186 7.12 6.00 -6.36
C SER A 186 6.61 6.21 -4.94
N MET A 187 7.20 5.51 -3.96
CA MET A 187 6.94 5.66 -2.53
C MET A 187 8.22 5.40 -1.74
N PRO A 188 8.33 5.95 -0.53
CA PRO A 188 9.40 5.59 0.37
C PRO A 188 9.43 4.09 0.65
N MET A 189 10.62 3.56 0.91
CA MET A 189 10.79 2.14 1.18
C MET A 189 10.46 1.87 2.65
N PRO A 190 9.50 0.97 2.95
CA PRO A 190 9.18 0.62 4.33
C PRO A 190 10.39 0.10 5.08
N GLY A 191 10.58 0.53 6.32
CA GLY A 191 11.61 0.03 7.21
C GLY A 191 11.05 -0.39 8.55
N ARG A 192 11.86 -0.29 9.60
CA ARG A 192 11.52 -0.82 10.93
C ARG A 192 10.41 -0.01 11.60
N GLY A 193 10.44 1.31 11.44
CA GLY A 193 9.42 2.21 11.96
C GLY A 193 8.08 1.97 11.26
N TRP A 194 8.11 1.75 9.94
CA TRP A 194 6.93 1.37 9.18
C TRP A 194 6.36 0.02 9.64
N ILE A 195 7.21 -1.02 9.78
CA ILE A 195 6.77 -2.33 10.28
C ILE A 195 6.11 -2.20 11.66
N GLN A 196 6.74 -1.47 12.58
CA GLN A 196 6.21 -1.27 13.92
C GLN A 196 4.86 -0.54 13.89
N ALA A 197 4.74 0.53 13.09
CA ALA A 197 3.49 1.28 12.94
C ALA A 197 2.36 0.39 12.39
N PHE A 198 2.63 -0.35 11.32
CA PHE A 198 1.63 -1.23 10.69
C PHE A 198 1.38 -2.54 11.44
N SER A 199 2.20 -2.89 12.43
CA SER A 199 1.87 -3.91 13.43
C SER A 199 0.96 -3.37 14.54
N LEU A 200 1.06 -2.08 14.89
CA LEU A 200 0.22 -1.45 15.91
C LEU A 200 -1.23 -1.24 15.44
N ILE A 201 -1.47 -0.98 14.16
CA ILE A 201 -2.81 -0.77 13.60
C ILE A 201 -3.77 -1.95 13.86
N PRO A 202 -3.45 -3.20 13.50
CA PRO A 202 -4.30 -4.36 13.83
C PRO A 202 -4.43 -4.59 15.34
N GLN A 203 -3.40 -4.31 16.14
CA GLN A 203 -3.48 -4.33 17.61
C GLN A 203 -4.49 -3.32 18.15
N ILE A 204 -4.46 -2.08 17.65
CA ILE A 204 -5.40 -1.01 17.99
C ILE A 204 -6.82 -1.46 17.67
N MET A 205 -7.06 -2.04 16.48
CA MET A 205 -8.39 -2.52 16.11
C MET A 205 -8.88 -3.66 16.98
N HIS A 206 -8.00 -4.62 17.30
CA HIS A 206 -8.32 -5.69 18.23
C HIS A 206 -8.73 -5.15 19.61
N HIS A 207 -7.92 -4.29 20.24
CA HIS A 207 -8.21 -3.73 21.56
C HIS A 207 -9.44 -2.83 21.56
N LEU A 208 -9.68 -2.09 20.47
CA LEU A 208 -10.90 -1.31 20.27
C LEU A 208 -12.15 -2.21 20.29
N VAL A 209 -12.13 -3.34 19.57
CA VAL A 209 -13.26 -4.27 19.52
C VAL A 209 -13.43 -5.05 20.84
N CYS A 210 -12.33 -5.41 21.49
CA CYS A 210 -12.31 -6.06 22.80
C CYS A 210 -12.63 -5.11 23.98
N ALA A 211 -12.73 -3.81 23.71
CA ALA A 211 -12.94 -2.75 24.70
C ALA A 211 -11.89 -2.71 25.82
N ASP A 212 -10.63 -3.02 25.48
CA ASP A 212 -9.48 -2.85 26.36
C ASP A 212 -8.93 -1.43 26.18
N THR A 213 -9.40 -0.50 27.02
CA THR A 213 -9.06 0.93 26.91
C THR A 213 -7.60 1.23 27.22
N ASP A 214 -7.02 0.50 28.18
CA ASP A 214 -5.67 0.78 28.65
C ASP A 214 -4.65 0.35 27.59
N ALA A 215 -4.82 -0.84 27.02
CA ALA A 215 -4.00 -1.30 25.91
C ALA A 215 -4.22 -0.44 24.66
N LEU A 216 -5.47 -0.10 24.34
CA LEU A 216 -5.80 0.79 23.22
C LEU A 216 -5.07 2.13 23.33
N GLN A 217 -5.12 2.78 24.50
CA GLN A 217 -4.47 4.06 24.74
C GLN A 217 -2.95 3.95 24.61
N ALA A 218 -2.34 2.91 25.20
CA ALA A 218 -0.90 2.69 25.12
C ALA A 218 -0.42 2.49 23.67
N LYS A 219 -1.12 1.65 22.90
CA LYS A 219 -0.76 1.34 21.50
C LYS A 219 -1.01 2.54 20.58
N ALA A 220 -2.10 3.28 20.76
CA ALA A 220 -2.38 4.50 20.02
C ALA A 220 -1.36 5.61 20.30
N ALA A 221 -0.94 5.78 21.56
CA ALA A 221 0.13 6.72 21.92
C ALA A 221 1.47 6.33 21.29
N LYS A 222 1.81 5.03 21.27
CA LYS A 222 3.02 4.53 20.60
C LYS A 222 2.98 4.79 19.09
N LEU A 223 1.84 4.53 18.45
CA LEU A 223 1.65 4.83 17.02
C LEU A 223 1.79 6.33 16.75
N ALA A 224 1.17 7.18 17.57
CA ALA A 224 1.26 8.64 17.47
C ALA A 224 2.71 9.15 17.61
N ALA A 225 3.51 8.55 18.50
CA ALA A 225 4.91 8.90 18.64
C ALA A 225 5.72 8.54 17.38
N LEU A 226 5.46 7.36 16.79
CA LEU A 226 6.16 6.89 15.59
C LEU A 226 5.87 7.75 14.35
N ILE A 227 4.61 8.12 14.12
CA ILE A 227 4.22 8.93 12.95
C ILE A 227 4.64 10.40 13.05
N ASN A 228 4.96 10.86 14.26
CA ASN A 228 5.48 12.20 14.52
C ASN A 228 7.01 12.23 14.54
N ALA A 229 7.66 11.07 14.61
CA ALA A 229 9.09 10.98 14.38
C ALA A 229 9.36 11.27 12.89
N ASP A 230 10.34 12.13 12.62
CA ASP A 230 10.73 12.47 11.25
C ASP A 230 11.43 11.25 10.62
N SER A 231 10.64 10.43 9.91
CA SER A 231 11.08 9.18 9.32
C SER A 231 10.78 9.18 7.83
N LEU A 232 11.82 8.91 7.03
CA LEU A 232 11.75 8.77 5.59
C LEU A 232 11.12 7.43 5.15
N GLU A 233 10.52 6.65 6.05
CA GLU A 233 9.93 5.33 5.75
C GLU A 233 8.44 5.38 5.40
N PHE A 234 7.76 6.52 5.63
CA PHE A 234 6.31 6.64 5.44
C PHE A 234 5.97 7.48 4.21
N SER A 235 5.06 6.98 3.37
CA SER A 235 4.41 7.82 2.36
C SER A 235 3.40 8.78 3.00
N GLU A 236 3.03 9.86 2.29
CA GLU A 236 1.95 10.76 2.74
C GLU A 236 0.63 10.02 2.99
N ALA A 237 0.33 9.01 2.15
CA ALA A 237 -0.85 8.18 2.29
C ALA A 237 -0.79 7.28 3.53
N ASP A 238 0.39 6.76 3.88
CA ASP A 238 0.59 5.98 5.10
C ASP A 238 0.42 6.86 6.35
N LEU A 239 0.97 8.07 6.33
CA LEU A 239 0.82 9.04 7.43
C LEU A 239 -0.65 9.46 7.59
N LEU A 240 -1.36 9.73 6.49
CA LEU A 240 -2.78 10.05 6.50
C LEU A 240 -3.58 8.91 7.16
N PHE A 241 -3.33 7.67 6.73
CA PHE A 241 -4.02 6.51 7.27
C PHE A 241 -3.71 6.30 8.77
N ALA A 242 -2.43 6.26 9.14
CA ALA A 242 -2.01 6.01 10.51
C ALA A 242 -2.47 7.11 11.49
N ARG A 243 -2.45 8.39 11.07
CA ARG A 243 -3.05 9.51 11.83
C ARG A 243 -4.54 9.28 12.06
N GLY A 244 -5.26 8.90 11.00
CA GLY A 244 -6.68 8.57 11.10
C GLY A 244 -6.96 7.43 12.08
N ILE A 245 -6.10 6.40 12.15
CA ILE A 245 -6.25 5.33 13.15
C ILE A 245 -6.05 5.83 14.58
N VAL A 246 -5.08 6.73 14.82
CA VAL A 246 -4.91 7.37 16.13
C VAL A 246 -6.15 8.18 16.50
N ASP A 247 -6.72 8.94 15.54
CA ASP A 247 -7.93 9.72 15.76
C ASP A 247 -9.16 8.84 16.04
N VAL A 248 -9.29 7.70 15.36
CA VAL A 248 -10.31 6.68 15.61
C VAL A 248 -10.21 6.12 17.02
N ALA A 249 -9.01 5.74 17.46
CA ALA A 249 -8.77 5.25 18.82
C ALA A 249 -9.11 6.32 19.86
N ALA A 250 -8.68 7.56 19.64
CA ALA A 250 -8.97 8.67 20.54
C ALA A 250 -10.46 9.00 20.60
N LEU A 251 -11.20 8.89 19.48
CA LEU A 251 -12.66 9.08 19.45
C LEU A 251 -13.36 8.01 20.30
N TYR A 252 -12.93 6.75 20.19
CA TYR A 252 -13.46 5.65 20.97
C TYR A 252 -13.23 5.85 22.48
N ILE A 253 -11.99 6.19 22.86
CA ILE A 253 -11.62 6.45 24.26
C ILE A 253 -12.48 7.58 24.85
N LYS A 254 -12.66 8.70 24.12
CA LYS A 254 -13.54 9.78 24.56
C LYS A 254 -15.01 9.38 24.63
N ALA A 255 -15.48 8.53 23.71
CA ALA A 255 -16.87 8.07 23.72
C ALA A 255 -17.22 7.21 24.94
N ILE A 256 -16.22 6.56 25.56
CA ILE A 256 -16.38 5.81 26.81
C ILE A 256 -16.54 6.76 28.00
N ASP A 257 -15.86 7.92 27.97
CA ASP A 257 -16.06 8.96 28.96
C ASP A 257 -17.42 9.65 28.76
N LYS A 258 -18.39 9.32 29.62
CA LYS A 258 -19.80 9.73 29.50
C LYS A 258 -20.01 11.25 29.49
N ASN A 259 -19.02 12.05 29.91
CA ASN A 259 -19.10 13.51 29.97
C ASN A 259 -18.44 14.21 28.76
N SER A 260 -17.83 13.46 27.85
CA SER A 260 -17.05 14.02 26.74
C SER A 260 -17.90 14.19 25.47
N ASN A 261 -17.93 15.41 24.92
CA ASN A 261 -18.51 15.66 23.59
C ASN A 261 -17.54 15.17 22.51
N ILE A 262 -17.99 14.23 21.67
CA ILE A 262 -17.19 13.66 20.59
C ILE A 262 -17.37 14.37 19.23
N ALA A 263 -18.33 15.29 19.11
CA ALA A 263 -18.70 15.91 17.83
C ALA A 263 -17.52 16.63 17.17
N ASP A 264 -16.82 17.49 17.90
CA ASP A 264 -15.68 18.26 17.35
C ASP A 264 -14.54 17.36 16.84
N GLN A 265 -14.30 16.23 17.52
CA GLN A 265 -13.26 15.29 17.10
C GLN A 265 -13.71 14.44 15.91
N LEU A 266 -14.98 14.05 15.90
CA LEU A 266 -15.57 13.40 14.74
C LEU A 266 -15.47 14.33 13.53
N ASP A 267 -15.90 15.58 13.63
CA ASP A 267 -15.85 16.54 12.52
C ASP A 267 -14.43 16.76 11.99
N LYS A 268 -13.43 16.87 12.87
CA LYS A 268 -12.01 16.93 12.45
C LYS A 268 -11.58 15.72 11.62
N LEU A 269 -11.93 14.52 12.06
CA LEU A 269 -11.62 13.28 11.35
C LEU A 269 -12.35 13.21 10.00
N LEU A 270 -13.63 13.60 9.97
CA LEU A 270 -14.44 13.65 8.76
C LEU A 270 -13.93 14.71 7.77
N ASP A 271 -13.45 15.86 8.25
CA ASP A 271 -12.85 16.90 7.41
C ASP A 271 -11.53 16.45 6.81
N SER A 272 -10.70 15.72 7.56
CA SER A 272 -9.49 15.08 7.03
C SER A 272 -9.81 14.12 5.87
N ILE A 273 -10.88 13.32 6.01
CA ILE A 273 -11.37 12.43 4.95
C ILE A 273 -11.87 13.23 3.75
N ARG A 274 -12.73 14.25 3.97
CA ARG A 274 -13.30 15.08 2.90
C ARG A 274 -12.22 15.80 2.10
N ALA A 275 -11.16 16.29 2.76
CA ALA A 275 -10.05 16.99 2.12
C ALA A 275 -9.24 16.11 1.16
N ASN A 276 -9.29 14.79 1.35
CA ASN A 276 -8.56 13.81 0.55
C ASN A 276 -9.44 13.04 -0.45
N LEU A 277 -10.73 13.36 -0.53
CA LEU A 277 -11.61 12.88 -1.60
C LEU A 277 -11.38 13.68 -2.90
N PRO A 278 -11.71 13.12 -4.08
CA PRO A 278 -11.62 13.83 -5.35
C PRO A 278 -12.45 15.13 -5.33
N SER A 279 -12.01 16.17 -6.04
CA SER A 279 -12.79 17.40 -6.20
C SER A 279 -14.04 17.14 -7.05
N ASP A 280 -15.09 17.96 -6.85
CA ASP A 280 -16.27 17.98 -7.74
C ASP A 280 -15.94 18.54 -9.14
N ASP A 281 -14.77 19.16 -9.32
CA ASP A 281 -14.36 19.90 -10.52
C ASP A 281 -13.11 19.27 -11.18
N VAL A 282 -13.17 17.96 -11.43
CA VAL A 282 -12.08 17.25 -12.11
C VAL A 282 -11.91 17.75 -13.55
N ASP A 283 -13.01 18.20 -14.17
CA ASP A 283 -13.05 18.70 -15.55
C ASP A 283 -12.25 19.99 -15.76
N SER A 284 -12.16 20.87 -14.75
CA SER A 284 -11.43 22.16 -14.88
C SER A 284 -9.94 22.09 -14.55
N GLN A 285 -9.46 20.95 -14.04
CA GLN A 285 -8.09 20.81 -13.57
C GLN A 285 -7.11 20.78 -14.77
N PRO A 286 -6.23 21.78 -14.92
CA PRO A 286 -5.32 21.87 -16.06
C PRO A 286 -4.35 20.68 -16.14
N ASN A 287 -4.08 20.01 -15.01
CA ASN A 287 -3.21 18.84 -14.91
C ASN A 287 -3.96 17.60 -14.39
N ALA A 288 -5.14 17.30 -14.91
CA ALA A 288 -5.94 16.15 -14.48
C ALA A 288 -5.18 14.80 -14.59
N LEU A 289 -4.19 14.68 -15.49
CA LEU A 289 -3.30 13.51 -15.50
C LEU A 289 -2.34 13.47 -14.33
N PHE A 290 -1.78 14.60 -13.92
CA PHE A 290 -0.95 14.67 -12.72
C PHE A 290 -1.76 14.22 -11.50
N LEU A 291 -3.04 14.60 -11.43
CA LEU A 291 -3.95 14.13 -10.38
C LEU A 291 -4.00 12.58 -10.35
N LEU A 292 -4.17 11.92 -11.49
CA LEU A 292 -4.20 10.46 -11.56
C LEU A 292 -2.84 9.78 -11.34
N SER A 293 -1.75 10.41 -11.80
CA SER A 293 -0.37 9.94 -11.63
C SER A 293 0.28 10.39 -10.32
N SER A 294 -0.48 10.96 -9.38
CA SER A 294 0.05 11.49 -8.12
C SER A 294 -0.59 10.83 -6.91
N ASN A 295 -0.35 11.41 -5.73
CA ASN A 295 -0.88 10.98 -4.44
C ASN A 295 -2.42 10.95 -4.39
N ALA A 296 -3.18 11.45 -5.39
CA ALA A 296 -4.64 11.44 -5.31
C ALA A 296 -5.24 10.03 -5.23
N ILE A 297 -4.83 9.09 -6.10
CA ILE A 297 -5.31 7.70 -6.02
C ILE A 297 -4.83 7.04 -4.71
N ARG A 298 -3.63 7.38 -4.26
CA ARG A 298 -3.06 6.85 -3.00
C ARG A 298 -3.80 7.32 -1.77
N ASN A 299 -4.07 8.62 -1.69
CA ASN A 299 -4.85 9.24 -0.63
C ASN A 299 -6.29 8.72 -0.67
N LEU A 300 -6.88 8.56 -1.85
CA LEU A 300 -8.20 7.97 -1.98
C LEU A 300 -8.22 6.51 -1.47
N SER A 301 -7.20 5.71 -1.77
CA SER A 301 -7.05 4.35 -1.24
C SER A 301 -6.93 4.36 0.28
N ALA A 302 -6.06 5.21 0.84
CA ALA A 302 -5.86 5.37 2.28
C ALA A 302 -7.13 5.84 3.02
N VAL A 303 -7.89 6.77 2.44
CA VAL A 303 -9.17 7.24 3.00
C VAL A 303 -10.23 6.16 2.94
N THR A 304 -10.25 5.35 1.88
CA THR A 304 -11.16 4.21 1.74
C THR A 304 -10.87 3.16 2.81
N GLU A 305 -9.60 2.93 3.11
CA GLU A 305 -9.18 2.10 4.24
C GLU A 305 -9.67 2.66 5.56
N LEU A 306 -9.30 3.91 5.86
CA LEU A 306 -9.66 4.58 7.11
C LEU A 306 -11.17 4.54 7.35
N PHE A 307 -11.96 4.73 6.29
CA PHE A 307 -13.41 4.64 6.35
C PHE A 307 -13.90 3.26 6.81
N THR A 308 -13.26 2.18 6.35
CA THR A 308 -13.56 0.79 6.79
C THR A 308 -13.31 0.60 8.29
N TYR A 309 -12.23 1.20 8.79
CA TYR A 309 -11.87 1.16 10.20
C TYR A 309 -12.84 2.00 11.04
N MET A 310 -13.33 3.13 10.52
CA MET A 310 -14.40 3.91 11.15
C MET A 310 -15.75 3.18 11.19
N VAL A 311 -16.07 2.36 10.18
CA VAL A 311 -17.25 1.48 10.22
C VAL A 311 -17.09 0.49 11.38
N SER A 312 -15.91 -0.11 11.53
CA SER A 312 -15.60 -1.01 12.66
C SER A 312 -15.75 -0.28 14.01
N LEU A 313 -15.26 0.96 14.13
CA LEU A 313 -15.46 1.83 15.28
C LEU A 313 -16.94 2.00 15.62
N ARG A 314 -17.78 2.37 14.64
CA ARG A 314 -19.22 2.54 14.86
C ARG A 314 -19.84 1.27 15.42
N HIS A 315 -19.48 0.11 14.90
CA HIS A 315 -20.03 -1.15 15.40
C HIS A 315 -19.51 -1.52 16.78
N ALA A 316 -18.25 -1.24 17.10
CA ALA A 316 -17.71 -1.41 18.46
C ALA A 316 -18.45 -0.51 19.47
N LEU A 317 -18.67 0.76 19.13
CA LEU A 317 -19.47 1.68 19.95
C LEU A 317 -20.89 1.16 20.17
N ALA A 318 -21.53 0.62 19.13
CA ALA A 318 -22.87 0.03 19.22
C ALA A 318 -22.89 -1.24 20.09
N ALA A 319 -21.87 -2.10 19.97
CA ALA A 319 -21.73 -3.30 20.80
C ALA A 319 -21.62 -2.95 22.29
N GLN A 320 -20.92 -1.85 22.62
CA GLN A 320 -20.82 -1.30 23.98
C GLN A 320 -22.01 -0.43 24.40
N ARG A 321 -23.06 -0.32 23.55
CA ARG A 321 -24.25 0.51 23.79
C ARG A 321 -23.94 1.98 24.09
N LEU A 322 -22.88 2.51 23.49
CA LEU A 322 -22.48 3.90 23.67
C LEU A 322 -23.33 4.83 22.79
N PRO A 323 -23.81 5.98 23.31
CA PRO A 323 -24.66 6.91 22.57
C PRO A 323 -23.95 7.49 21.34
N ALA A 324 -22.62 7.56 21.37
CA ALA A 324 -21.75 7.94 20.28
C ALA A 324 -22.06 7.21 18.95
N ALA A 325 -22.50 5.94 19.01
CA ALA A 325 -22.86 5.17 17.82
C ALA A 325 -23.97 5.83 16.99
N ASN A 326 -24.89 6.55 17.64
CA ASN A 326 -26.01 7.24 17.00
C ASN A 326 -25.58 8.53 16.28
N ILE A 327 -24.41 9.07 16.61
CA ILE A 327 -23.83 10.26 15.98
C ILE A 327 -22.92 9.85 14.83
N VAL A 328 -22.05 8.85 15.08
CA VAL A 328 -21.07 8.37 14.08
C VAL A 328 -21.79 7.77 12.87
N GLY A 329 -22.82 6.94 13.06
CA GLY A 329 -23.52 6.27 11.94
C GLY A 329 -24.06 7.22 10.86
N PRO A 330 -24.88 8.23 11.21
CA PRO A 330 -25.37 9.22 10.25
C PRO A 330 -24.25 9.99 9.55
N ALA A 331 -23.21 10.40 10.29
CA ALA A 331 -22.10 11.16 9.72
C ALA A 331 -21.29 10.34 8.70
N LEU A 332 -21.06 9.04 8.98
CA LEU A 332 -20.45 8.13 8.02
C LEU A 332 -21.34 7.92 6.79
N SER A 333 -22.67 7.88 6.95
CA SER A 333 -23.61 7.75 5.84
C SER A 333 -23.55 8.94 4.89
N GLU A 334 -23.42 10.15 5.43
CA GLU A 334 -23.27 11.38 4.64
C GLU A 334 -21.97 11.36 3.83
N ILE A 335 -20.85 11.02 4.47
CA ILE A 335 -19.55 10.93 3.80
C ILE A 335 -19.57 9.87 2.72
N ARG A 336 -20.16 8.70 3.00
CA ARG A 336 -20.30 7.63 2.00
C ARG A 336 -21.07 8.11 0.78
N LYS A 337 -22.20 8.79 0.95
CA LYS A 337 -22.98 9.35 -0.18
C LYS A 337 -22.14 10.33 -1.00
N ARG A 338 -21.39 11.21 -0.34
CA ARG A 338 -20.50 12.17 -1.00
C ARG A 338 -19.36 11.48 -1.74
N ALA A 339 -18.67 10.54 -1.09
CA ALA A 339 -17.58 9.77 -1.68
C ALA A 339 -18.06 8.98 -2.91
N LEU A 340 -19.19 8.26 -2.81
CA LEU A 340 -19.77 7.53 -3.95
C LEU A 340 -20.06 8.44 -5.14
N LYS A 341 -20.59 9.65 -4.92
CA LYS A 341 -20.82 10.64 -5.98
C LYS A 341 -19.50 11.06 -6.64
N LEU A 342 -18.50 11.44 -5.84
CA LEU A 342 -17.21 11.95 -6.32
C LEU A 342 -16.40 10.87 -7.05
N ILE A 343 -16.35 9.66 -6.50
CA ILE A 343 -15.64 8.51 -7.09
C ILE A 343 -16.30 8.09 -8.40
N ASN A 344 -17.64 8.10 -8.48
CA ASN A 344 -18.34 7.84 -9.74
C ASN A 344 -18.10 8.94 -10.78
N HIS A 345 -18.04 10.21 -10.36
CA HIS A 345 -17.69 11.31 -11.25
C HIS A 345 -16.27 11.13 -11.80
N LEU A 346 -15.29 10.85 -10.93
CA LEU A 346 -13.91 10.54 -11.33
C LEU A 346 -13.85 9.34 -12.29
N ARG A 347 -14.58 8.26 -12.01
CA ARG A 347 -14.66 7.09 -12.90
C ARG A 347 -15.20 7.47 -14.28
N SER A 348 -16.31 8.21 -14.33
CA SER A 348 -16.90 8.65 -15.60
C SER A 348 -15.97 9.60 -16.35
N TRP A 349 -15.20 10.42 -15.63
CA TRP A 349 -14.21 11.31 -16.21
C TRP A 349 -13.08 10.52 -16.86
N ILE A 350 -12.50 9.54 -16.16
CA ILE A 350 -11.44 8.68 -16.69
C ILE A 350 -11.91 7.94 -17.95
N ASP A 351 -13.14 7.41 -17.93
CA ASP A 351 -13.72 6.66 -19.05
C ASP A 351 -13.89 7.52 -20.32
N LYS A 352 -14.33 8.78 -20.16
CA LYS A 352 -14.57 9.70 -21.27
C LYS A 352 -13.30 10.40 -21.76
N ASN A 353 -12.48 10.88 -20.82
CA ASN A 353 -11.42 11.84 -21.10
C ASN A 353 -10.03 11.25 -20.96
N GLY A 354 -9.83 10.20 -20.16
CA GLY A 354 -8.48 9.73 -19.77
C GLY A 354 -7.54 9.48 -20.95
N ARG A 355 -8.04 8.87 -22.03
CA ARG A 355 -7.25 8.60 -23.24
C ARG A 355 -6.93 9.87 -24.04
N LEU A 356 -7.92 10.74 -24.23
CA LEU A 356 -7.77 12.02 -24.93
C LEU A 356 -6.81 12.93 -24.17
N THR A 357 -6.91 12.97 -22.84
CA THR A 357 -6.01 13.76 -22.00
C THR A 357 -4.57 13.28 -22.13
N ILE A 358 -4.31 11.97 -22.16
CA ILE A 358 -2.95 11.43 -22.42
C ILE A 358 -2.43 11.93 -23.78
N GLU A 359 -3.25 11.85 -24.82
CA GLU A 359 -2.90 12.28 -26.16
C GLU A 359 -2.69 13.80 -26.26
N GLU A 360 -3.39 14.61 -25.48
CA GLU A 360 -3.27 16.07 -25.53
C GLU A 360 -2.16 16.60 -24.61
N GLN A 361 -2.11 16.15 -23.35
CA GLN A 361 -1.22 16.72 -22.33
C GLN A 361 0.18 16.08 -22.31
N TRP A 362 0.34 14.78 -22.63
CA TRP A 362 1.68 14.17 -22.69
C TRP A 362 2.39 14.44 -24.03
N LEU A 363 1.65 14.71 -25.11
CA LEU A 363 2.21 14.87 -26.45
C LEU A 363 2.42 16.33 -26.88
N LYS A 364 1.51 17.24 -26.47
CA LYS A 364 1.53 18.63 -26.95
C LYS A 364 2.14 19.60 -25.95
N ASN A 365 2.81 19.11 -24.90
CA ASN A 365 3.46 19.98 -23.93
C ASN A 365 4.71 20.61 -24.56
N ASP A 366 4.87 21.94 -24.46
CA ASP A 366 5.87 22.78 -25.16
C ASP A 366 7.33 22.58 -24.68
N ASP A 367 7.64 21.45 -24.05
CA ASP A 367 8.94 21.22 -23.43
C ASP A 367 9.99 20.67 -24.40
N VAL A 368 11.26 20.70 -24.01
CA VAL A 368 12.45 20.30 -24.82
C VAL A 368 12.32 18.89 -25.44
N CYS A 369 11.49 18.04 -24.85
CA CYS A 369 11.22 16.68 -25.32
C CYS A 369 10.08 16.58 -26.36
N ALA A 370 9.37 17.65 -26.69
CA ALA A 370 8.18 17.60 -27.57
C ALA A 370 8.47 16.97 -28.94
N GLY A 371 9.58 17.36 -29.58
CA GLY A 371 10.00 16.78 -30.87
C GLY A 371 10.38 15.29 -30.78
N ILE A 372 10.99 14.88 -29.66
CA ILE A 372 11.34 13.46 -29.40
C ILE A 372 10.08 12.66 -29.09
N SER A 373 9.18 13.19 -28.27
CA SER A 373 7.88 12.59 -27.94
C SER A 373 7.05 12.40 -29.20
N GLN A 374 6.93 13.43 -30.04
CA GLN A 374 6.19 13.37 -31.29
C GLN A 374 6.81 12.35 -32.25
N PHE A 375 8.14 12.35 -32.43
CA PHE A 375 8.83 11.36 -33.25
C PHE A 375 8.63 9.92 -32.73
N ILE A 376 8.78 9.69 -31.43
CA ILE A 376 8.56 8.37 -30.82
C ILE A 376 7.11 7.94 -31.02
N VAL A 377 6.14 8.84 -30.82
CA VAL A 377 4.73 8.52 -30.98
C VAL A 377 4.38 8.23 -32.44
N GLU A 378 4.91 9.01 -33.38
CA GLU A 378 4.71 8.78 -34.80
C GLU A 378 5.37 7.47 -35.28
N SER A 379 6.54 7.13 -34.75
CA SER A 379 7.27 5.90 -35.09
C SER A 379 6.79 4.67 -34.32
N GLN A 380 6.07 4.84 -33.20
CA GLN A 380 5.63 3.77 -32.30
C GLN A 380 4.13 3.89 -31.96
N LYS A 381 3.29 4.30 -32.91
CA LYS A 381 1.85 4.58 -32.70
C LYS A 381 1.11 3.44 -31.99
N ASP A 382 1.34 2.20 -32.41
CA ASP A 382 0.69 1.03 -31.82
C ASP A 382 1.09 0.82 -30.36
N THR A 383 2.38 1.05 -30.05
CA THR A 383 2.90 1.03 -28.68
C THR A 383 2.25 2.07 -27.82
N PHE A 384 2.16 3.28 -28.34
CA PHE A 384 1.60 4.39 -27.60
C PHE A 384 0.11 4.15 -27.32
N ALA A 385 -0.65 3.72 -28.33
CA ALA A 385 -2.05 3.35 -28.18
C ALA A 385 -2.25 2.24 -27.14
N MET A 386 -1.39 1.23 -27.13
CA MET A 386 -1.37 0.16 -26.12
C MET A 386 -1.10 0.69 -24.72
N VAL A 387 -0.08 1.55 -24.54
CA VAL A 387 0.29 2.13 -23.24
C VAL A 387 -0.82 3.03 -22.69
N SER A 388 -1.35 3.93 -23.52
CA SER A 388 -2.45 4.83 -23.15
C SER A 388 -3.70 4.06 -22.71
N LYS A 389 -4.03 2.99 -23.45
CA LYS A 389 -5.11 2.06 -23.06
C LYS A 389 -4.81 1.35 -21.75
N ALA A 390 -3.59 0.87 -21.53
CA ALA A 390 -3.19 0.18 -20.31
C ALA A 390 -3.30 1.11 -19.08
N CYS A 391 -2.82 2.35 -19.18
CA CYS A 391 -2.93 3.35 -18.11
C CYS A 391 -4.40 3.64 -17.76
N THR A 392 -5.21 3.98 -18.76
CA THR A 392 -6.64 4.29 -18.57
C THR A 392 -7.38 3.11 -17.94
N THR A 393 -7.11 1.89 -18.41
CA THR A 393 -7.72 0.67 -17.85
C THR A 393 -7.28 0.42 -16.41
N SER A 394 -6.01 0.66 -16.09
CA SER A 394 -5.49 0.52 -14.74
C SER A 394 -6.16 1.51 -13.78
N TRP A 395 -6.26 2.79 -14.15
CA TRP A 395 -6.94 3.80 -13.33
C TRP A 395 -8.42 3.46 -13.11
N LEU A 396 -9.13 3.05 -14.17
CA LEU A 396 -10.52 2.61 -14.06
C LEU A 396 -10.68 1.43 -13.10
N ARG A 397 -9.75 0.48 -13.12
CA ARG A 397 -9.78 -0.68 -12.22
C ARG A 397 -9.56 -0.25 -10.77
N SER A 398 -8.56 0.58 -10.49
CA SER A 398 -8.30 1.15 -9.16
C SER A 398 -9.54 1.86 -8.62
N VAL A 399 -10.10 2.81 -9.39
CA VAL A 399 -11.28 3.59 -8.97
C VAL A 399 -12.51 2.71 -8.83
N ARG A 400 -12.69 1.70 -9.68
CA ARG A 400 -13.79 0.73 -9.58
C ARG A 400 -13.68 -0.11 -8.31
N ASN A 401 -12.50 -0.63 -7.98
CA ASN A 401 -12.30 -1.42 -6.77
C ASN A 401 -12.61 -0.59 -5.51
N ILE A 402 -12.10 0.64 -5.48
CA ILE A 402 -12.41 1.60 -4.42
C ILE A 402 -13.93 1.82 -4.34
N LEU A 403 -14.59 2.11 -5.46
CA LEU A 403 -16.04 2.31 -5.51
C LEU A 403 -16.82 1.11 -4.96
N MET A 404 -16.50 -0.10 -5.40
CA MET A 404 -17.14 -1.33 -4.92
C MET A 404 -16.99 -1.47 -3.40
N HIS A 405 -15.85 -1.09 -2.85
CA HIS A 405 -15.63 -1.11 -1.40
C HIS A 405 -16.57 -0.16 -0.66
N TRP A 406 -16.67 1.10 -1.11
CA TRP A 406 -17.62 2.06 -0.56
C TRP A 406 -19.08 1.61 -0.71
N GLU A 407 -19.41 0.86 -1.76
CA GLU A 407 -20.75 0.28 -1.97
C GLU A 407 -21.04 -0.83 -0.96
N GLN A 408 -20.05 -1.63 -0.57
CA GLN A 408 -20.19 -2.74 0.37
C GLN A 408 -20.29 -2.28 1.84
N CYS A 409 -19.68 -1.15 2.21
CA CYS A 409 -19.75 -0.63 3.57
C CYS A 409 -21.19 -0.22 3.97
N THR A 410 -21.88 -1.09 4.71
CA THR A 410 -23.22 -0.84 5.29
C THR A 410 -23.17 -0.51 6.78
N PHE A 411 -24.13 0.30 7.26
CA PHE A 411 -24.24 0.73 8.66
C PHE A 411 -25.38 0.03 9.37
#